data_AF-A0A1E4JUL5-F1
#
_entry.id   AF-A0A1E4JUL5-F1
#
_cell.length_a   1.000
_cell.length_b   1.000
_cell.length_c   1.000
_cell.angle_alpha   90.00
_cell.angle_beta   90.00
_cell.angle_gamma   90.00
#
_symmetry.space_group_name_H-M   'P 1'
#
loop_
_entity.id
_entity.type
_entity.pdbx_description
1 polymer ?
#
loop_
_entity_poly.entity_id
_entity_poly.type
_entity_poly.pdbx_seq_one_letter_code
_entity_poly.pdbx_strand_id
1 'polypeptide(L)'
;MPSLLVTLRDILLLRRGPQDLPYSPVLLAIAVVASLLLSQWLAALQPPQAQGGIFSAVVGTALNLGLLYLLLNALQRQARFVQTATAILLVDVTAAVLLLPLLHVIGPVLRVTATPGATPETVAAAMNGSIALATLLFVAVGIWNLVVNAHILRQTLEIRLMPALLINMALLFAGQIVLSALFGGAEGN
;
A
#
# COMPACT_ATOMS: atom_id res chain seq x y z
N MET A 1 -4.63 26.58 -11.64
CA MET A 1 -4.00 25.38 -11.02
C MET A 1 -4.70 24.15 -11.58
N PRO A 2 -3.99 23.09 -11.99
CA PRO A 2 -4.62 21.83 -12.41
C PRO A 2 -5.45 21.25 -11.25
N SER A 3 -6.56 20.59 -11.56
CA SER A 3 -7.38 19.94 -10.54
C SER A 3 -6.61 18.81 -9.85
N LEU A 4 -6.98 18.50 -8.60
CA LEU A 4 -6.36 17.42 -7.80
C LEU A 4 -6.25 16.11 -8.59
N LEU A 5 -7.32 15.74 -9.32
CA LEU A 5 -7.38 14.52 -10.11
C LEU A 5 -6.39 14.50 -11.27
N VAL A 6 -6.16 15.64 -11.91
CA VAL A 6 -5.18 15.76 -13.00
C VAL A 6 -3.76 15.62 -12.45
N THR A 7 -3.46 16.27 -11.33
CA THR A 7 -2.15 16.13 -10.66
C THR A 7 -1.94 14.69 -10.20
N LEU A 8 -2.93 14.06 -9.57
CA LEU A 8 -2.85 12.66 -9.15
C LEU A 8 -2.59 11.74 -10.35
N ARG A 9 -3.37 11.86 -11.42
CA ARG A 9 -3.15 11.09 -12.66
C ARG A 9 -1.72 11.26 -13.19
N ASP A 10 -1.21 12.48 -13.21
CA ASP A 10 0.13 12.74 -13.70
C ASP A 10 1.21 12.13 -12.77
N ILE A 11 1.00 12.09 -11.45
CA ILE A 11 1.86 11.36 -10.50
C ILE A 11 1.80 9.85 -10.76
N LEU A 12 0.60 9.29 -10.93
CA LEU A 12 0.37 7.87 -11.24
C LEU A 12 1.04 7.43 -12.56
N LEU A 13 1.19 8.36 -13.50
CA LEU A 13 1.89 8.18 -14.77
C LEU A 13 3.38 8.57 -14.73
N LEU A 14 3.94 8.81 -13.53
CA LEU A 14 5.35 9.17 -13.30
C LEU A 14 5.79 10.48 -13.98
N ARG A 15 4.83 11.38 -14.25
CA ARG A 15 5.06 12.67 -14.94
C ARG A 15 5.25 13.83 -13.98
N ARG A 16 4.80 13.71 -12.74
CA ARG A 16 4.80 14.76 -11.72
C ARG A 16 5.24 14.24 -10.37
N GLY A 17 5.72 15.16 -9.55
CA GLY A 17 6.15 14.88 -8.17
C GLY A 17 5.10 15.31 -7.13
N PRO A 18 5.30 14.95 -5.86
CA PRO A 18 4.42 15.34 -4.77
C PRO A 18 4.35 16.87 -4.59
N GLN A 19 5.40 17.61 -4.98
CA GLN A 19 5.44 19.08 -4.89
C GLN A 19 4.33 19.79 -5.70
N ASP A 20 3.73 19.11 -6.68
CA ASP A 20 2.64 19.65 -7.50
C ASP A 20 1.26 19.56 -6.81
N LEU A 21 1.17 18.85 -5.68
CA LEU A 21 -0.05 18.80 -4.86
C LEU A 21 -0.17 20.06 -3.98
N PRO A 22 -1.38 20.57 -3.73
CA PRO A 22 -1.57 21.68 -2.80
C PRO A 22 -1.19 21.25 -1.38
N TYR A 23 -0.49 22.13 -0.64
CA TYR A 23 -0.30 21.93 0.79
C TYR A 23 -1.65 22.02 1.51
N SER A 24 -2.15 20.88 2.01
CA SER A 24 -3.42 20.80 2.73
C SER A 24 -3.39 19.66 3.75
N PRO A 25 -3.26 19.95 5.04
CA PRO A 25 -3.38 18.95 6.11
C PRO A 25 -4.74 18.25 6.12
N VAL A 26 -5.80 18.94 5.69
CA VAL A 26 -7.14 18.34 5.54
C VAL A 26 -7.15 17.27 4.46
N LEU A 27 -6.47 17.51 3.33
CA LEU A 27 -6.35 16.51 2.27
C LEU A 27 -5.56 15.28 2.75
N LEU A 28 -4.51 15.49 3.55
CA LEU A 28 -3.77 14.39 4.19
C LEU A 28 -4.68 13.57 5.11
N ALA A 29 -5.49 14.21 5.96
CA ALA A 29 -6.42 13.52 6.84
C ALA A 29 -7.46 12.71 6.03
N ILE A 30 -8.00 13.27 4.95
CA ILE A 30 -8.91 12.55 4.04
C ILE A 30 -8.21 11.34 3.41
N ALA A 31 -6.96 11.49 2.95
CA ALA A 31 -6.19 10.40 2.38
C ALA A 31 -5.93 9.27 3.41
N VAL A 32 -5.64 9.62 4.66
CA VAL A 32 -5.51 8.66 5.77
C VAL A 32 -6.82 7.91 6.02
N VAL A 33 -7.95 8.63 6.09
CA VAL A 33 -9.26 7.97 6.29
C VAL A 33 -9.58 7.05 5.12
N ALA A 34 -9.36 7.49 3.88
CA ALA A 34 -9.58 6.68 2.70
C ALA A 34 -8.68 5.43 2.66
N SER A 35 -7.39 5.55 3.02
CA SER A 35 -6.47 4.41 3.07
C SER A 35 -6.86 3.42 4.17
N LEU A 36 -7.33 3.89 5.33
CA LEU A 36 -7.81 3.03 6.41
C LEU A 36 -9.07 2.28 5.99
N LEU A 37 -10.08 2.96 5.42
CA LEU A 37 -11.32 2.31 4.99
C LEU A 37 -11.05 1.25 3.90
N LEU A 38 -10.23 1.58 2.91
CA LEU A 38 -9.90 0.64 1.84
C LEU A 38 -9.03 -0.52 2.31
N SER A 39 -8.09 -0.29 3.23
CA SER A 39 -7.28 -1.38 3.78
C SER A 39 -8.12 -2.36 4.59
N GLN A 40 -9.11 -1.88 5.35
CA GLN A 40 -10.06 -2.76 6.05
C GLN A 40 -10.94 -3.56 5.09
N TRP A 41 -11.41 -2.94 4.01
CA TRP A 41 -12.17 -3.65 2.99
C TRP A 41 -11.30 -4.72 2.31
N LEU A 42 -10.06 -4.38 1.95
CA LEU A 42 -9.11 -5.31 1.35
C LEU A 42 -8.81 -6.49 2.29
N ALA A 43 -8.59 -6.21 3.58
CA ALA A 43 -8.35 -7.22 4.61
C ALA A 43 -9.54 -8.20 4.72
N ALA A 44 -10.78 -7.70 4.67
CA ALA A 44 -11.98 -8.54 4.75
C ALA A 44 -12.09 -9.57 3.61
N LEU A 45 -11.33 -9.44 2.52
CA LEU A 45 -11.26 -10.41 1.42
C LEU A 45 -10.15 -11.45 1.61
N GLN A 46 -9.18 -11.20 2.50
CA GLN A 46 -8.06 -12.09 2.78
C GLN A 46 -8.44 -13.22 3.75
N PRO A 47 -7.63 -14.29 3.85
CA PRO A 47 -7.83 -15.35 4.86
C PRO A 47 -7.85 -14.79 6.30
N PRO A 48 -8.57 -15.42 7.24
CA PRO A 48 -8.71 -14.93 8.62
C PRO A 48 -7.38 -14.64 9.32
N GLN A 49 -6.38 -15.51 9.17
CA GLN A 49 -5.04 -15.30 9.72
C GLN A 49 -4.28 -14.09 9.15
N ALA A 50 -4.73 -13.53 8.02
CA ALA A 50 -4.17 -12.31 7.42
C ALA A 50 -5.01 -11.06 7.72
N GLN A 51 -6.15 -11.19 8.41
CA GLN A 51 -7.03 -10.08 8.74
C GLN A 51 -6.49 -9.31 9.95
N GLY A 52 -5.79 -8.20 9.68
CA GLY A 52 -5.47 -7.22 10.71
C GLY A 52 -6.72 -6.42 11.11
N GLY A 53 -6.94 -6.24 12.41
CA GLY A 53 -8.02 -5.37 12.91
C GLY A 53 -7.80 -3.89 12.60
N ILE A 54 -8.85 -3.07 12.79
CA ILE A 54 -8.77 -1.61 12.59
C ILE A 54 -7.62 -0.98 13.37
N PHE A 55 -7.36 -1.46 14.60
CA PHE A 55 -6.29 -0.96 15.44
C PHE A 55 -4.90 -1.21 14.81
N SER A 56 -4.63 -2.41 14.27
CA SER A 56 -3.37 -2.69 13.60
C SER A 56 -3.22 -1.89 12.31
N ALA A 57 -4.31 -1.61 11.58
CA ALA A 57 -4.28 -0.75 10.40
C ALA A 57 -3.96 0.71 10.74
N VAL A 58 -4.52 1.24 11.83
CA VAL A 58 -4.20 2.58 12.34
C VAL A 58 -2.73 2.65 12.76
N VAL A 59 -2.26 1.68 13.54
CA VAL A 59 -0.85 1.60 13.96
C VAL A 59 0.08 1.47 12.75
N GLY A 60 -0.22 0.59 11.79
CA GLY A 60 0.57 0.42 10.57
C GLY A 60 0.65 1.70 9.73
N THR A 61 -0.47 2.41 9.57
CA THR A 61 -0.50 3.70 8.85
C THR A 61 0.32 4.76 9.60
N ALA A 62 0.16 4.85 10.92
CA ALA A 62 0.92 5.78 11.75
C ALA A 62 2.43 5.47 11.72
N LEU A 63 2.82 4.19 11.74
CA LEU A 63 4.20 3.75 11.60
C LEU A 63 4.78 4.13 10.24
N ASN A 64 4.07 3.86 9.13
CA ASN A 64 4.54 4.24 7.80
C ASN A 64 4.73 5.76 7.67
N LEU A 65 3.78 6.55 8.15
CA LEU A 65 3.90 8.01 8.17
C LEU A 65 5.02 8.49 9.10
N GLY A 66 5.20 7.84 10.25
CA GLY A 66 6.27 8.13 11.20
C GLY A 66 7.65 7.84 10.60
N LEU A 67 7.84 6.68 9.96
CA LEU A 67 9.08 6.33 9.27
C LEU A 67 9.39 7.29 8.12
N LEU A 68 8.37 7.68 7.34
CA LEU A 68 8.51 8.70 6.31
C LEU A 68 8.93 10.05 6.92
N TYR A 69 8.30 10.46 8.02
CA TYR A 69 8.64 11.68 8.73
C TYR A 69 10.08 11.66 9.23
N LEU A 70 10.52 10.56 9.86
CA LEU A 70 11.89 10.38 10.33
C LEU A 70 12.91 10.46 9.19
N LEU A 71 12.63 9.80 8.07
CA LEU A 71 13.46 9.87 6.87
C LEU A 71 13.61 11.30 6.35
N LEU A 72 12.49 12.02 6.20
CA LEU A 72 12.52 13.40 5.72
C LEU A 72 13.20 14.33 6.72
N ASN A 73 13.02 14.12 8.02
CA ASN A 73 13.68 14.90 9.06
C ASN A 73 15.20 14.67 9.06
N ALA A 74 15.65 13.41 8.94
CA ALA A 74 17.07 13.06 8.84
C ALA A 74 17.76 13.71 7.62
N LEU A 75 17.00 13.96 6.55
CA LEU A 75 17.48 14.59 5.32
C LEU A 75 17.11 16.09 5.21
N GLN A 76 16.61 16.70 6.29
CA GLN A 76 16.21 18.12 6.34
C GLN A 76 15.17 18.52 5.26
N ARG A 77 14.28 17.59 4.89
CA ARG A 77 13.19 17.77 3.91
C ARG A 77 11.80 17.76 4.56
N GLN A 78 11.67 18.05 5.85
CA GLN A 78 10.41 18.02 6.61
C GLN A 78 9.29 18.90 6.02
N ALA A 79 9.65 20.02 5.37
CA ALA A 79 8.66 20.91 4.74
C ALA A 79 7.82 20.21 3.65
N ARG A 80 8.33 19.12 3.07
CA ARG A 80 7.67 18.33 2.02
C ARG A 80 6.79 17.20 2.57
N PHE A 81 6.72 17.01 3.90
CA PHE A 81 6.05 15.87 4.51
C PHE A 81 4.57 15.76 4.09
N VAL A 82 3.78 16.83 4.25
CA VAL A 82 2.33 16.79 3.98
C VAL A 82 2.04 16.38 2.54
N GLN A 83 2.72 16.99 1.57
CA GLN A 83 2.56 16.68 0.15
C GLN A 83 3.02 15.26 -0.19
N THR A 84 4.16 14.82 0.36
CA THR A 84 4.74 13.49 0.11
C THR A 84 3.84 12.39 0.69
N ALA A 85 3.44 12.53 1.95
CA ALA A 85 2.54 11.61 2.62
C ALA A 85 1.19 11.53 1.90
N THR A 86 0.64 12.68 1.49
CA THR A 86 -0.61 12.73 0.72
C THR A 86 -0.47 12.01 -0.62
N ALA A 87 0.61 12.25 -1.36
CA ALA A 87 0.85 11.59 -2.64
C ALA A 87 0.92 10.07 -2.48
N ILE A 88 1.75 9.57 -1.55
CA ILE A 88 1.90 8.14 -1.27
C ILE A 88 0.55 7.52 -0.90
N LEU A 89 -0.18 8.11 0.06
CA LEU A 89 -1.48 7.59 0.50
C LEU A 89 -2.51 7.57 -0.64
N LEU A 90 -2.56 8.59 -1.50
CA LEU A 90 -3.49 8.60 -2.64
C LEU A 90 -3.11 7.56 -3.70
N VAL A 91 -1.82 7.30 -3.90
CA VAL A 91 -1.34 6.23 -4.79
C VAL A 91 -1.68 4.86 -4.21
N ASP A 92 -1.52 4.67 -2.90
CA ASP A 92 -1.89 3.43 -2.21
C ASP A 92 -3.40 3.20 -2.22
N VAL A 93 -4.20 4.25 -2.02
CA VAL A 93 -5.67 4.22 -2.20
C VAL A 93 -6.02 3.80 -3.63
N THR A 94 -5.35 4.37 -4.64
CA THR A 94 -5.60 4.01 -6.04
C THR A 94 -5.26 2.54 -6.30
N ALA A 95 -4.11 2.08 -5.79
CA ALA A 95 -3.70 0.69 -5.90
C ALA A 95 -4.71 -0.24 -5.21
N ALA A 96 -5.15 0.10 -3.99
CA ALA A 96 -6.15 -0.68 -3.27
C ALA A 96 -7.45 -0.83 -4.07
N VAL A 97 -7.95 0.26 -4.68
CA VAL A 97 -9.14 0.22 -5.55
C VAL A 97 -8.93 -0.71 -6.75
N LEU A 98 -7.75 -0.67 -7.39
CA LEU A 98 -7.42 -1.57 -8.51
C LEU A 98 -7.30 -3.04 -8.08
N LEU A 99 -6.84 -3.29 -6.85
CA LEU A 99 -6.65 -4.63 -6.31
C LEU A 99 -7.97 -5.27 -5.83
N LEU A 100 -8.98 -4.49 -5.43
CA LEU A 100 -10.28 -5.01 -4.96
C LEU A 100 -10.96 -6.02 -5.91
N PRO A 101 -11.17 -5.74 -7.21
CA PRO A 101 -11.78 -6.70 -8.12
C PRO A 101 -10.89 -7.94 -8.32
N LEU A 102 -9.56 -7.77 -8.29
CA LEU A 102 -8.61 -8.88 -8.44
C LEU A 102 -8.67 -9.82 -7.23
N LEU A 103 -8.74 -9.28 -6.01
CA LEU A 103 -8.91 -10.08 -4.80
C LEU A 103 -10.29 -10.75 -4.70
N HIS A 104 -11.33 -10.24 -5.36
CA HIS A 104 -12.59 -11.00 -5.45
C HIS A 104 -12.43 -12.28 -6.29
N VAL A 105 -11.57 -12.25 -7.32
CA VAL A 105 -11.29 -13.42 -8.17
C VAL A 105 -10.33 -14.39 -7.50
N ILE A 106 -9.30 -13.88 -6.80
CA ILE A 106 -8.21 -14.67 -6.22
C ILE A 106 -8.52 -15.09 -4.77
N GLY A 107 -9.28 -14.28 -4.02
CA GLY A 107 -9.57 -14.48 -2.60
C GLY A 107 -10.15 -15.85 -2.24
N PRO A 108 -11.12 -16.40 -2.99
CA PRO A 108 -11.67 -17.73 -2.70
C PRO A 108 -10.61 -18.84 -2.71
N VAL A 109 -9.74 -18.87 -3.73
CA VAL A 109 -8.68 -19.89 -3.78
C VAL A 109 -7.68 -19.72 -2.64
N LEU A 110 -7.31 -18.48 -2.30
CA LEU A 110 -6.40 -18.21 -1.18
C LEU A 110 -6.97 -18.71 0.15
N ARG A 111 -8.27 -18.50 0.40
CA ARG A 111 -8.95 -18.95 1.61
C ARG A 111 -8.98 -20.48 1.72
N VAL A 112 -9.29 -21.16 0.62
CA VAL A 112 -9.28 -22.63 0.58
C VAL A 112 -7.87 -23.16 0.83
N THR A 113 -6.86 -22.61 0.15
CA THR A 113 -5.45 -23.06 0.34
C THR A 113 -4.91 -22.76 1.74
N ALA A 114 -5.45 -21.76 2.42
CA ALA A 114 -5.08 -21.39 3.78
C ALA A 114 -5.86 -22.16 4.87
N THR A 115 -6.82 -23.00 4.48
CA THR A 115 -7.62 -23.80 5.41
C THR A 115 -6.87 -25.08 5.79
N PRO A 116 -6.70 -25.38 7.09
CA PRO A 116 -6.11 -26.65 7.52
C PRO A 116 -6.88 -27.84 6.96
N GLY A 117 -6.18 -28.78 6.31
CA GLY A 117 -6.80 -29.98 5.71
C GLY A 117 -7.34 -29.80 4.28
N ALA A 118 -6.97 -28.72 3.58
CA ALA A 118 -7.33 -28.52 2.18
C ALA A 118 -6.90 -29.72 1.30
N THR A 119 -7.85 -30.29 0.55
CA THR A 119 -7.59 -31.39 -0.39
C THR A 119 -7.41 -30.83 -1.81
N PRO A 120 -6.69 -31.55 -2.71
CA PRO A 120 -6.55 -31.13 -4.11
C PRO A 120 -7.90 -30.87 -4.81
N GLU A 121 -8.94 -31.63 -4.46
CA GLU A 121 -10.29 -31.49 -5.01
C GLU A 121 -10.94 -30.15 -4.60
N THR A 122 -10.81 -29.76 -3.32
CA THR A 122 -11.34 -28.47 -2.83
C THR A 122 -10.64 -27.27 -3.47
N VAL A 123 -9.33 -27.38 -3.71
CA VAL A 123 -8.55 -26.33 -4.40
C VAL A 123 -8.96 -26.25 -5.87
N ALA A 124 -9.07 -27.38 -6.57
CA ALA A 124 -9.51 -27.43 -7.96
C ALA A 124 -10.91 -26.85 -8.15
N ALA A 125 -11.83 -27.11 -7.22
CA ALA A 125 -13.18 -26.54 -7.23
C ALA A 125 -13.19 -25.01 -7.03
N ALA A 126 -12.22 -24.46 -6.30
CA ALA A 126 -12.05 -23.02 -6.12
C ALA A 126 -11.36 -22.34 -7.32
N MET A 127 -10.75 -23.13 -8.23
CA MET A 127 -10.10 -22.58 -9.40
C MET A 127 -11.12 -22.13 -10.45
N ASN A 128 -10.98 -20.90 -10.93
CA ASN A 128 -11.68 -20.40 -12.11
C ASN A 128 -10.65 -20.05 -13.21
N GLY A 129 -11.08 -20.06 -14.47
CA GLY A 129 -10.18 -19.79 -15.60
C GLY A 129 -9.53 -18.40 -15.60
N SER A 130 -10.08 -17.45 -14.83
CA SER A 130 -9.55 -16.09 -14.71
C SER A 130 -8.48 -15.90 -13.63
N ILE A 131 -8.21 -16.90 -12.77
CA ILE A 131 -7.24 -16.75 -11.66
C ILE A 131 -5.85 -16.40 -12.17
N ALA A 132 -5.36 -17.07 -13.23
CA ALA A 132 -4.01 -16.82 -13.75
C ALA A 132 -3.85 -15.35 -14.18
N LEU A 133 -4.81 -14.83 -14.94
CA LEU A 133 -4.81 -13.43 -15.38
C LEU A 133 -4.95 -12.46 -14.19
N ALA A 134 -5.85 -12.75 -13.25
CA ALA A 134 -6.04 -11.91 -12.07
C ALA A 134 -4.76 -11.83 -11.22
N THR A 135 -4.06 -12.95 -11.03
CA THR A 135 -2.78 -12.99 -10.29
C THR A 135 -1.69 -12.21 -11.01
N LEU A 136 -1.59 -12.31 -12.34
CA LEU A 136 -0.64 -11.50 -13.11
C LEU A 136 -0.93 -10.00 -12.99
N LEU A 137 -2.20 -9.61 -13.06
CA LEU A 137 -2.61 -8.22 -12.87
C LEU A 137 -2.35 -7.74 -11.43
N PHE A 138 -2.56 -8.59 -10.43
CA PHE A 138 -2.27 -8.29 -9.02
C PHE A 138 -0.80 -7.95 -8.84
N VAL A 139 0.10 -8.78 -9.38
CA VAL A 139 1.55 -8.55 -9.37
C VAL A 139 1.91 -7.28 -10.16
N ALA A 140 1.31 -7.07 -11.33
CA ALA A 140 1.56 -5.88 -12.13
C ALA A 140 1.18 -4.59 -11.41
N VAL A 141 0.03 -4.55 -10.73
CA VAL A 141 -0.41 -3.41 -9.90
C VAL A 141 0.55 -3.21 -8.72
N GLY A 142 1.01 -4.29 -8.08
CA GLY A 142 2.00 -4.22 -6.99
C GLY A 142 3.33 -3.61 -7.44
N ILE A 143 3.88 -4.06 -8.57
CA ILE A 143 5.10 -3.51 -9.16
C ILE A 143 4.90 -2.04 -9.54
N TRP A 144 3.77 -1.71 -10.16
CA TRP A 144 3.45 -0.34 -10.53
C TRP A 144 3.37 0.58 -9.30
N ASN A 145 2.65 0.19 -8.24
CA ASN A 145 2.57 0.96 -6.99
C ASN A 145 3.96 1.17 -6.37
N LEU A 146 4.79 0.11 -6.34
CA LEU A 146 6.17 0.18 -5.85
C LEU A 146 7.01 1.22 -6.64
N VAL A 147 6.90 1.22 -7.97
CA VAL A 147 7.61 2.15 -8.85
C VAL A 147 7.12 3.58 -8.67
N VAL A 148 5.81 3.80 -8.55
CA VAL A 148 5.23 5.15 -8.34
C VAL A 148 5.66 5.71 -6.99
N ASN A 149 5.60 4.91 -5.91
CA ASN A 149 6.07 5.34 -4.59
C ASN A 149 7.58 5.65 -4.59
N ALA A 150 8.38 4.82 -5.26
CA ALA A 150 9.81 5.11 -5.46
C ALA A 150 10.04 6.40 -6.26
N HIS A 151 9.22 6.68 -7.29
CA HIS A 151 9.28 7.94 -8.03
C HIS A 151 8.93 9.16 -7.15
N ILE A 152 7.92 9.03 -6.27
CA ILE A 152 7.56 10.09 -5.32
C ILE A 152 8.73 10.37 -4.38
N LEU A 153 9.35 9.34 -3.79
CA LEU A 153 10.52 9.50 -2.93
C LEU A 153 11.71 10.08 -3.71
N ARG A 154 11.93 9.65 -4.96
CA ARG A 154 12.96 10.19 -5.84
C ARG A 154 12.83 11.71 -5.98
N GLN A 155 11.62 12.21 -6.27
CA GLN A 155 11.36 13.65 -6.41
C GLN A 155 11.46 14.39 -5.08
N THR A 156 11.03 13.76 -3.99
CA THR A 156 11.05 14.36 -2.65
C THR A 156 12.47 14.55 -2.13
N LEU A 157 13.29 13.50 -2.28
CA LEU A 157 14.66 13.41 -1.79
C LEU A 157 15.69 13.93 -2.80
N GLU A 158 15.28 14.20 -4.04
CA GLU A 158 16.13 14.68 -5.14
C GLU A 158 17.28 13.71 -5.47
N ILE A 159 17.00 12.41 -5.37
CA ILE A 159 17.96 11.32 -5.63
C ILE A 159 17.67 10.60 -6.95
N ARG A 160 18.49 9.60 -7.29
CA ARG A 160 18.25 8.70 -8.44
C ARG A 160 17.14 7.69 -8.11
N LEU A 161 16.51 7.12 -9.14
CA LEU A 161 15.39 6.19 -8.96
C LEU A 161 15.79 4.93 -8.17
N MET A 162 16.97 4.37 -8.42
CA MET A 162 17.39 3.12 -7.78
C MET A 162 17.54 3.26 -6.24
N PRO A 163 18.27 4.27 -5.70
CA PRO A 163 18.24 4.54 -4.26
C PRO A 163 16.84 4.80 -3.70
N ALA A 164 15.99 5.52 -4.43
CA ALA A 164 14.61 5.78 -3.98
C ALA A 164 13.77 4.49 -3.91
N LEU A 165 13.97 3.57 -4.85
CA LEU A 165 13.36 2.24 -4.84
C LEU A 165 13.82 1.42 -3.63
N LEU A 166 15.13 1.40 -3.36
CA LEU A 166 15.69 0.71 -2.20
C LEU A 166 15.16 1.29 -0.88
N ILE A 167 15.07 2.62 -0.77
CA ILE A 167 14.48 3.28 0.39
C ILE A 167 13.00 2.91 0.52
N ASN A 168 12.23 2.92 -0.58
CA ASN A 168 10.82 2.53 -0.55
C ASN A 168 10.65 1.10 -0.03
N MET A 169 11.46 0.17 -0.53
CA MET A 169 11.47 -1.22 -0.06
C MET A 169 11.87 -1.31 1.41
N ALA A 170 12.92 -0.59 1.84
CA ALA A 170 13.35 -0.57 3.22
C ALA A 170 12.26 -0.06 4.17
N LEU A 171 11.53 1.01 3.79
CA LEU A 171 10.39 1.52 4.56
C LEU A 171 9.26 0.48 4.65
N LEU A 172 8.91 -0.16 3.53
CA LEU A 172 7.90 -1.22 3.50
C LEU A 172 8.26 -2.38 4.44
N PHE A 173 9.49 -2.91 4.35
CA PHE A 173 9.93 -4.01 5.21
C PHE A 173 10.04 -3.58 6.68
N ALA A 174 10.58 -2.39 6.95
CA ALA A 174 10.67 -1.88 8.32
C ALA A 174 9.28 -1.77 8.97
N GLY A 175 8.30 -1.23 8.24
CA GLY A 175 6.90 -1.17 8.69
C GLY A 175 6.34 -2.56 9.00
N GLN A 176 6.55 -3.53 8.10
CA GLN A 176 6.08 -4.91 8.30
C GLN A 176 6.76 -5.62 9.46
N ILE A 177 8.07 -5.45 9.64
CA ILE A 177 8.82 -6.05 10.75
C ILE A 177 8.32 -5.49 12.08
N VAL A 178 8.17 -4.17 12.20
CA VAL A 178 7.67 -3.53 13.42
C VAL A 178 6.24 -3.95 13.72
N LEU A 179 5.37 -3.96 12.70
CA LEU A 179 3.98 -4.39 12.88
C LEU A 179 3.89 -5.87 13.31
N SER A 180 4.69 -6.74 12.70
CA SER A 180 4.76 -8.16 13.07
C SER A 180 5.32 -8.37 14.47
N ALA A 181 6.30 -7.56 14.90
CA ALA A 181 6.81 -7.62 16.27
C ALA A 181 5.75 -7.18 17.30
N LEU A 182 4.89 -6.22 16.95
CA LEU A 182 3.82 -5.72 17.83
C LEU A 182 2.61 -6.66 17.90
N PHE A 183 2.25 -7.32 16.81
CA PHE A 183 0.99 -8.08 16.70
C PHE A 183 1.17 -9.59 16.44
N GLY A 184 2.33 -10.03 15.92
CA GLY A 184 2.61 -11.42 15.58
C GLY A 184 3.01 -12.31 16.78
N GLY A 185 3.33 -11.72 17.94
CA GLY A 185 3.67 -12.48 19.15
C GLY A 185 2.48 -13.09 19.90
N ALA A 186 1.24 -12.82 19.48
CA ALA A 186 0.02 -13.23 20.20
C ALA A 186 -0.47 -14.66 19.91
N GLU A 187 0.12 -15.37 18.93
CA GLU A 187 -0.31 -16.72 18.52
C GLU A 187 0.66 -17.83 18.99
N GLY A 188 1.59 -17.52 19.88
CA GLY A 188 2.70 -18.40 20.29
C GLY A 188 2.65 -18.96 21.71
N ASN A 189 1.50 -19.00 22.38
CA ASN A 189 1.32 -19.64 23.70
C ASN A 189 0.06 -20.49 23.74
#